data_AF-A0A1I6DFZ2-F1
#
_entry.id   AF-A0A1I6DFZ2-F1
#
_cell.length_a   1.000
_cell.length_b   1.000
_cell.length_c   1.000
_cell.angle_alpha   90.00
_cell.angle_beta   90.00
_cell.angle_gamma   90.00
#
_symmetry.space_group_name_H-M   'P 1'
#
loop_
_entity.id
_entity.type
_entity.pdbx_description
1 polymer ?
#
loop_
_entity_poly.entity_id
_entity_poly.type
_entity_poly.pdbx_seq_one_letter_code
_entity_poly.pdbx_strand_id
1 'polypeptide(L)'
;MNPLHFTLKQISIRHNAYLKKHSQPQTNHSKEPAPDIYTDEWHDLNWHEERSYHYSCLFRGGVLLSYTLGFLAVVFAVIPISGMLREETLHHYGFIFVLLELLAIALIVAIYVSGMSNKENGSGRVLFQNWRGNWQRHRTISEILRYQDAIVWLKPDNVIRKYQIPEAVLAAAIPSAEAMLRRLQILLAEQQAYNAQKKSEYHFIQHRLHAIAKWSFILTLVCCLAHFFVHSAALSALSAILPALGSCCHGIASTAEYEKLAQQCHQTKLLLDNFAQGLVVNEQRLLVDDVALRKEVKKFLDIVLDDRDKWYVFTSSSKLPL
;
A
#
# COMPACT_ATOMS: atom_id res chain seq x y z
N MET A 1 40.87 23.86 -14.72
CA MET A 1 39.40 23.61 -14.83
C MET A 1 38.95 22.88 -13.56
N ASN A 2 37.90 23.36 -12.89
CA ASN A 2 37.53 22.90 -11.55
C ASN A 2 36.75 21.56 -11.62
N PRO A 3 37.25 20.45 -11.05
CA PRO A 3 36.63 19.11 -11.15
C PRO A 3 35.22 19.04 -10.54
N LEU A 4 34.92 19.91 -9.58
CA LEU A 4 33.59 20.07 -9.00
C LEU A 4 32.55 20.59 -10.02
N HIS A 5 32.96 21.46 -10.93
CA HIS A 5 32.05 22.00 -11.94
C HIS A 5 31.69 20.94 -13.00
N PHE A 6 32.62 20.03 -13.32
CA PHE A 6 32.37 18.94 -14.26
C PHE A 6 31.42 17.88 -13.67
N THR A 7 31.63 17.52 -12.41
CA THR A 7 30.76 16.56 -11.69
C THR A 7 29.36 17.10 -11.46
N LEU A 8 29.20 18.36 -11.04
CA LEU A 8 27.90 19.01 -10.89
C LEU A 8 27.15 19.12 -12.22
N LYS A 9 27.85 19.42 -13.32
CA LYS A 9 27.26 19.46 -14.66
C LYS A 9 26.79 18.07 -15.11
N GLN A 10 27.55 17.01 -14.85
CA GLN A 10 27.11 15.63 -15.15
C GLN A 10 25.90 15.20 -14.31
N ILE A 11 25.87 15.56 -13.02
CA ILE A 11 24.73 15.27 -12.13
C ILE A 11 23.48 16.01 -12.61
N SER A 12 23.59 17.29 -12.96
CA SER A 12 22.49 18.09 -13.50
C SER A 12 21.96 17.53 -14.83
N ILE A 13 22.85 17.08 -15.73
CA ILE A 13 22.44 16.45 -17.00
C ILE A 13 21.70 15.14 -16.75
N ARG A 14 22.18 14.29 -15.82
CA ARG A 14 21.52 13.03 -15.45
C ARG A 14 20.17 13.28 -14.77
N HIS A 15 20.08 14.28 -13.90
CA HIS A 15 18.85 14.67 -13.22
C HIS A 15 17.81 15.22 -14.21
N ASN A 16 18.22 16.10 -15.14
CA ASN A 16 17.34 16.61 -16.19
C ASN A 16 16.89 15.52 -17.17
N ALA A 17 17.76 14.56 -17.50
CA ALA A 17 17.38 13.40 -18.31
C ALA A 17 16.37 12.49 -17.57
N TYR A 18 16.53 12.31 -16.26
CA TYR A 18 15.58 11.59 -15.41
C TYR A 18 14.22 12.30 -15.34
N LEU A 19 14.21 13.62 -15.08
CA LEU A 19 12.99 14.42 -15.06
C LEU A 19 12.29 14.40 -16.43
N LYS A 20 13.03 14.55 -17.54
CA LYS A 20 12.45 14.52 -18.89
C LYS A 20 11.86 13.16 -19.26
N LYS A 21 12.41 12.06 -18.73
CA LYS A 21 11.86 10.70 -18.89
C LYS A 21 10.58 10.49 -18.08
N HIS A 22 10.41 11.22 -16.98
CA HIS A 22 9.26 11.11 -16.09
C HIS A 22 8.25 12.27 -16.19
N SER A 23 8.52 13.29 -17.02
CA SER A 23 7.65 14.44 -17.25
C SER A 23 6.88 14.37 -18.57
N GLN A 24 7.02 13.30 -19.37
CA GLN A 24 6.13 13.10 -20.51
C GLN A 24 4.73 12.73 -20.00
N PRO A 25 3.66 13.41 -20.45
CA PRO A 25 2.30 12.99 -20.16
C PRO A 25 2.15 11.54 -20.64
N GLN A 26 1.58 10.67 -19.81
CA GLN A 26 1.19 9.31 -20.17
C GLN A 26 0.07 9.36 -21.23
N THR A 27 0.39 9.77 -22.45
CA THR A 27 -0.39 9.47 -23.65
C THR A 27 0.08 8.13 -24.17
N ASN A 28 -0.20 7.10 -23.40
CA ASN A 28 -0.29 5.73 -23.88
C ASN A 28 -1.19 5.02 -22.88
N HIS A 29 -2.31 4.49 -23.38
CA HIS A 29 -2.97 3.34 -22.78
C HIS A 29 -1.98 2.17 -22.81
N SER A 30 -0.93 2.25 -21.98
CA SER A 30 -0.14 1.10 -21.63
C SER A 30 -1.07 0.22 -20.81
N LYS A 31 -1.50 -0.89 -21.42
CA LYS A 31 -1.87 -2.08 -20.66
C LYS A 31 -0.80 -2.24 -19.58
N GLU A 32 -1.16 -1.94 -18.33
CA GLU A 32 -0.34 -2.31 -17.20
C GLU A 32 -0.01 -3.80 -17.36
N PRO A 33 1.25 -4.21 -17.12
CA PRO A 33 1.61 -5.61 -17.22
C PRO A 33 0.66 -6.38 -16.30
N ALA A 34 -0.02 -7.38 -16.87
CA ALA A 34 -0.82 -8.32 -16.12
C ALA A 34 0.04 -8.86 -14.96
N PRO A 35 -0.55 -9.15 -13.78
CA PRO A 35 0.21 -9.68 -12.65
C PRO A 35 1.04 -10.88 -13.13
N ASP A 36 2.35 -10.81 -12.93
CA ASP A 36 3.30 -11.83 -13.36
C ASP A 36 3.14 -13.06 -12.44
N ILE A 37 2.13 -13.88 -12.73
CA ILE A 37 1.78 -15.09 -11.98
C ILE A 37 2.62 -16.30 -12.46
N TYR A 38 3.50 -16.08 -13.45
CA TYR A 38 4.00 -17.07 -14.42
C TYR A 38 4.87 -18.22 -13.88
N THR A 39 5.25 -18.24 -12.60
CA THR A 39 6.37 -19.10 -12.15
C THR A 39 6.20 -19.90 -10.85
N ASP A 40 5.11 -19.74 -10.09
CA ASP A 40 4.95 -20.43 -8.79
C ASP A 40 3.79 -21.43 -8.80
N GLU A 41 3.97 -22.55 -8.11
CA GLU A 41 2.90 -23.49 -7.78
C GLU A 41 1.77 -22.75 -7.03
N TRP A 42 0.54 -22.90 -7.52
CA TRP A 42 -0.64 -22.45 -6.78
C TRP A 42 -0.83 -23.41 -5.61
N HIS A 43 -0.58 -22.92 -4.40
CA HIS A 43 -0.86 -23.65 -3.16
C HIS A 43 -2.31 -23.44 -2.72
N ASP A 44 -2.66 -24.00 -1.57
CA ASP A 44 -3.99 -23.80 -1.00
C ASP A 44 -4.25 -22.33 -0.61
N LEU A 45 -5.53 -22.01 -0.36
CA LEU A 45 -5.97 -20.67 0.01
C LEU A 45 -5.25 -20.16 1.28
N ASN A 46 -5.08 -21.03 2.30
CA ASN A 46 -4.50 -20.63 3.59
C ASN A 46 -3.05 -20.20 3.44
N TRP A 47 -2.28 -20.93 2.64
CA TRP A 47 -0.89 -20.59 2.35
C TRP A 47 -0.78 -19.22 1.67
N HIS A 48 -1.63 -18.96 0.68
CA HIS A 48 -1.64 -17.67 -0.01
C HIS A 48 -2.14 -16.53 0.89
N GLU A 49 -3.10 -16.77 1.79
CA GLU A 49 -3.56 -15.78 2.77
C GLU A 49 -2.47 -15.44 3.79
N GLU A 50 -1.77 -16.44 4.33
CA GLU A 50 -0.65 -16.24 5.26
C GLU A 50 0.48 -15.43 4.60
N ARG A 51 0.85 -15.78 3.36
CA ARG A 51 1.87 -15.04 2.61
C ARG A 51 1.42 -13.63 2.25
N SER A 52 0.16 -13.46 1.86
CA SER A 52 -0.41 -12.13 1.59
C SER A 52 -0.36 -11.25 2.85
N TYR A 53 -0.71 -11.81 4.01
CA TYR A 53 -0.63 -11.12 5.29
C TYR A 53 0.82 -10.74 5.64
N HIS A 54 1.75 -11.70 5.55
CA HIS A 54 3.16 -11.49 5.84
C HIS A 54 3.77 -10.34 5.02
N TYR A 55 3.62 -10.38 3.69
CA TYR A 55 4.16 -9.34 2.82
C TYR A 55 3.41 -8.01 2.96
N SER A 56 2.12 -8.03 3.32
CA SER A 56 1.39 -6.80 3.68
C SER A 56 2.01 -6.11 4.89
N CYS A 57 2.34 -6.89 5.93
CA CYS A 57 2.99 -6.39 7.14
C CYS A 57 4.40 -5.87 6.84
N LEU A 58 5.20 -6.58 6.04
CA LEU A 58 6.53 -6.11 5.64
C LEU A 58 6.48 -4.81 4.85
N PHE A 59 5.61 -4.73 3.83
CA PHE A 59 5.48 -3.51 3.02
C PHE A 59 5.01 -2.32 3.86
N ARG A 60 3.88 -2.47 4.59
CA ARG A 60 3.31 -1.36 5.38
C ARG A 60 4.20 -1.00 6.57
N GLY A 61 4.80 -2.00 7.23
CA GLY A 61 5.75 -1.82 8.31
C GLY A 61 7.02 -1.11 7.82
N GLY A 62 7.53 -1.49 6.66
CA GLY A 62 8.67 -0.85 6.00
C GLY A 62 8.42 0.63 5.68
N VAL A 63 7.24 0.96 5.14
CA VAL A 63 6.82 2.35 4.92
C VAL A 63 6.77 3.12 6.23
N LEU A 64 6.05 2.61 7.24
CA LEU A 64 5.89 3.26 8.54
C LEU A 64 7.25 3.50 9.22
N LEU A 65 8.09 2.48 9.24
CA LEU A 65 9.40 2.52 9.89
C LEU A 65 10.34 3.48 9.15
N SER A 66 10.34 3.50 7.82
CA SER A 66 11.19 4.41 7.04
C SER A 66 10.86 5.88 7.31
N TYR A 67 9.57 6.25 7.32
CA TYR A 67 9.16 7.62 7.65
C TYR A 67 9.44 7.99 9.10
N THR A 68 9.24 7.04 10.02
CA THR A 68 9.53 7.25 11.45
C THR A 68 11.02 7.45 11.69
N LEU A 69 11.87 6.62 11.09
CA LEU A 69 13.33 6.77 11.13
C LEU A 69 13.78 8.07 10.48
N GLY A 70 13.13 8.50 9.39
CA GLY A 70 13.43 9.77 8.73
C GLY A 70 13.14 10.96 9.64
N PHE A 71 12.01 10.92 10.36
CA PHE A 71 11.69 11.91 11.38
C PHE A 71 12.73 11.89 12.52
N LEU A 72 13.07 10.71 13.05
CA LEU A 72 14.07 10.58 14.11
C LEU A 72 15.45 11.08 13.68
N ALA A 73 15.88 10.83 12.45
CA ALA A 73 17.11 11.37 11.89
C ALA A 73 17.13 12.91 11.95
N VAL A 74 16.02 13.56 11.58
CA VAL A 74 15.89 15.03 11.70
C VAL A 74 15.97 15.47 13.17
N VAL A 75 15.29 14.77 14.09
CA VAL A 75 15.36 15.08 15.52
C VAL A 75 16.80 14.99 16.03
N PHE A 76 17.53 13.93 15.67
CA PHE A 76 18.92 13.74 16.06
C PHE A 76 19.85 14.82 15.48
N ALA A 77 19.60 15.29 14.26
CA ALA A 77 20.36 16.39 13.66
C ALA A 77 20.04 17.75 14.30
N VAL A 78 18.78 18.01 14.64
CA VAL A 78 18.32 19.33 15.11
C VAL A 78 18.73 19.61 16.56
N ILE A 79 18.62 18.63 17.46
CA ILE A 79 18.95 18.81 18.89
C ILE A 79 20.34 19.44 19.11
N PRO A 80 21.44 18.90 18.55
CA PRO A 80 22.78 19.45 18.76
C PRO A 80 22.96 20.86 18.16
N ILE A 81 22.25 21.17 17.07
CA ILE A 81 22.37 22.46 16.36
C ILE A 81 21.51 23.55 17.01
N SER A 82 20.41 23.18 17.66
CA SER A 82 19.42 24.11 18.20
C SER A 82 19.91 24.98 19.37
N GLY A 83 21.07 24.67 19.95
CA GLY A 83 21.56 25.34 21.17
C GLY A 83 20.87 24.89 22.45
N MET A 84 20.08 23.80 22.41
CA MET A 84 19.42 23.24 23.61
C MET A 84 20.39 22.57 24.58
N LEU A 85 21.54 22.11 24.08
CA LEU A 85 22.60 21.51 24.87
C LEU A 85 23.67 22.55 25.20
N ARG A 86 24.23 22.49 26.41
CA ARG A 86 25.38 23.32 26.80
C ARG A 86 26.60 22.93 25.97
N GLU A 87 27.47 23.88 25.64
CA GLU A 87 28.67 23.65 24.81
C GLU A 87 29.55 22.51 25.35
N GLU A 88 29.77 22.46 26.67
CA GLU A 88 30.52 21.38 27.35
C GLU A 88 29.92 19.99 27.07
N THR A 89 28.60 19.87 27.16
CA THR A 89 27.89 18.61 26.88
C THR A 89 27.89 18.25 25.39
N LEU A 90 27.85 19.26 24.51
CA LEU A 90 27.89 19.07 23.07
C LEU A 90 29.26 18.53 22.61
N HIS A 91 30.35 19.07 23.15
CA HIS A 91 31.70 18.60 22.84
C HIS A 91 31.94 17.16 23.27
N HIS A 92 31.34 16.73 24.38
CA HIS A 92 31.53 15.37 24.89
C HIS A 92 30.58 14.33 24.29
N TYR A 93 29.33 14.71 24.02
CA TYR A 93 28.26 13.77 23.63
C TYR A 93 27.65 14.02 22.24
N GLY A 94 28.03 15.10 21.54
CA GLY A 94 27.48 15.45 20.22
C GLY A 94 27.63 14.35 19.18
N PHE A 95 28.71 13.56 19.25
CA PHE A 95 28.94 12.43 18.34
C PHE A 95 27.87 11.34 18.43
N ILE A 96 27.20 11.19 19.59
CA ILE A 96 26.12 10.20 19.78
C ILE A 96 24.94 10.53 18.88
N PHE A 97 24.58 11.81 18.77
CA PHE A 97 23.49 12.26 17.89
C PHE A 97 23.79 11.97 16.42
N VAL A 98 25.02 12.23 15.98
CA VAL A 98 25.46 11.89 14.61
C VAL A 98 25.42 10.38 14.38
N LEU A 99 25.86 9.58 15.35
CA LEU A 99 25.80 8.11 15.24
C LEU A 99 24.35 7.61 15.13
N LEU A 100 23.43 8.17 15.90
CA LEU A 100 22.01 7.84 15.86
C LEU A 100 21.36 8.26 14.53
N GLU A 101 21.70 9.44 14.01
CA GLU A 101 21.27 9.89 12.69
C GLU A 101 21.75 8.94 11.58
N LEU A 102 23.04 8.60 11.59
CA LEU A 102 23.63 7.66 10.63
C LEU A 102 23.00 6.28 10.72
N LEU A 103 22.73 5.78 11.93
CA LEU A 103 22.04 4.51 12.14
C LEU A 103 20.62 4.55 11.57
N ALA A 104 19.86 5.62 11.79
CA ALA A 104 18.52 5.78 11.24
C ALA A 104 18.54 5.79 9.70
N ILE A 105 19.47 6.52 9.08
CA ILE A 105 19.64 6.56 7.62
C ILE A 105 20.05 5.18 7.07
N ALA A 106 21.00 4.50 7.72
CA ALA A 106 21.44 3.16 7.32
C ALA A 106 20.29 2.15 7.37
N LEU A 107 19.43 2.20 8.40
CA LEU A 107 18.26 1.36 8.52
C LEU A 107 17.21 1.66 7.43
N ILE A 108 16.97 2.94 7.08
CA ILE A 108 16.09 3.30 5.95
C ILE A 108 16.60 2.67 4.66
N VAL A 109 17.91 2.78 4.39
CA VAL A 109 18.52 2.18 3.20
C VAL A 109 18.38 0.66 3.21
N ALA A 110 18.60 0.01 4.35
CA ALA A 110 18.44 -1.43 4.49
C ALA A 110 16.99 -1.89 4.22
N ILE A 111 16.00 -1.19 4.78
CA ILE A 111 14.57 -1.45 4.53
C ILE A 111 14.25 -1.27 3.05
N TYR A 112 14.72 -0.18 2.44
CA TYR A 112 14.49 0.13 1.04
C TYR A 112 15.05 -0.95 0.10
N VAL A 113 16.31 -1.32 0.29
CA VAL A 113 16.96 -2.36 -0.52
C VAL A 113 16.33 -3.73 -0.29
N SER A 114 15.89 -4.03 0.93
CA SER A 114 15.22 -5.31 1.23
C SER A 114 13.83 -5.41 0.57
N GLY A 115 13.05 -4.32 0.54
CA GLY A 115 11.71 -4.32 -0.05
C GLY A 115 11.67 -4.24 -1.57
N MET A 116 12.63 -3.55 -2.19
CA MET A 116 12.67 -3.34 -3.64
C MET A 116 12.58 -4.64 -4.45
N SER A 117 12.07 -4.56 -5.69
CA SER A 117 12.17 -5.67 -6.64
C SER A 117 13.59 -5.76 -7.22
N ASN A 118 14.14 -6.97 -7.32
CA ASN A 118 15.37 -7.18 -8.07
C ASN A 118 15.08 -7.01 -9.56
N LYS A 119 15.86 -6.21 -10.28
CA LYS A 119 15.75 -6.07 -11.74
C LYS A 119 16.62 -7.08 -12.49
N GLU A 120 17.59 -7.68 -11.79
CA GLU A 120 18.47 -8.69 -12.33
C GLU A 120 18.13 -10.00 -11.62
N ASN A 121 17.92 -11.11 -12.34
CA ASN A 121 17.38 -12.38 -11.84
C ASN A 121 18.26 -13.13 -10.79
N GLY A 122 19.12 -12.44 -10.05
CA GLY A 122 19.96 -13.01 -9.00
C GLY A 122 19.20 -13.15 -7.68
N SER A 123 19.12 -14.37 -7.16
CA SER A 123 18.50 -14.68 -5.87
C SER A 123 19.28 -14.07 -4.70
N GLY A 124 18.94 -12.84 -4.31
CA GLY A 124 19.28 -12.33 -2.98
C GLY A 124 18.28 -12.90 -1.97
N ARG A 125 18.67 -13.88 -1.14
CA ARG A 125 17.74 -14.48 -0.15
C ARG A 125 17.22 -13.49 0.91
N VAL A 126 17.84 -12.32 1.07
CA VAL A 126 17.49 -11.31 2.09
C VAL A 126 17.26 -9.92 1.50
N LEU A 127 17.88 -9.59 0.38
CA LEU A 127 17.75 -8.29 -0.31
C LEU A 127 16.84 -8.44 -1.53
N PHE A 128 16.16 -7.36 -1.88
CA PHE A 128 15.30 -7.29 -3.05
C PHE A 128 14.13 -8.30 -3.07
N GLN A 129 13.42 -8.42 -1.95
CA GLN A 129 12.36 -9.39 -1.74
C GLN A 129 11.03 -9.01 -2.42
N ASN A 130 10.96 -7.87 -3.12
CA ASN A 130 9.76 -7.41 -3.82
C ASN A 130 8.48 -7.48 -2.94
N TRP A 131 8.52 -6.88 -1.74
CA TRP A 131 7.45 -7.07 -0.75
C TRP A 131 6.08 -6.70 -1.32
N ARG A 132 6.00 -5.56 -2.01
CA ARG A 132 4.76 -5.12 -2.66
C ARG A 132 4.28 -6.10 -3.74
N GLY A 133 5.17 -6.52 -4.63
CA GLY A 133 4.81 -7.43 -5.73
C GLY A 133 4.31 -8.79 -5.20
N ASN A 134 5.01 -9.34 -4.20
CA ASN A 134 4.61 -10.59 -3.55
C ASN A 134 3.29 -10.45 -2.78
N TRP A 135 3.09 -9.32 -2.09
CA TRP A 135 1.81 -9.01 -1.44
C TRP A 135 0.66 -9.00 -2.47
N GLN A 136 0.82 -8.24 -3.56
CA GLN A 136 -0.18 -8.12 -4.63
C GLN A 136 -0.46 -9.47 -5.31
N ARG A 137 0.58 -10.26 -5.56
CA ARG A 137 0.49 -11.60 -6.15
C ARG A 137 -0.33 -12.54 -5.27
N HIS A 138 0.07 -12.72 -4.02
CA HIS A 138 -0.63 -13.64 -3.12
C HIS A 138 -2.04 -13.16 -2.77
N ARG A 139 -2.26 -11.84 -2.67
CA ARG A 139 -3.60 -11.27 -2.51
C ARG A 139 -4.50 -11.63 -3.69
N THR A 140 -3.98 -11.49 -4.91
CA THR A 140 -4.70 -11.83 -6.14
C THR A 140 -5.07 -13.31 -6.18
N ILE A 141 -4.10 -14.20 -5.93
CA ILE A 141 -4.34 -15.65 -5.93
C ILE A 141 -5.37 -16.02 -4.85
N SER A 142 -5.27 -15.43 -3.65
CA SER A 142 -6.23 -15.66 -2.57
C SER A 142 -7.65 -15.27 -2.97
N GLU A 143 -7.86 -14.13 -3.64
CA GLU A 143 -9.19 -13.75 -4.13
C GLU A 143 -9.72 -14.73 -5.19
N ILE A 144 -8.87 -15.20 -6.11
CA ILE A 144 -9.29 -16.19 -7.11
C ILE A 144 -9.67 -17.52 -6.44
N LEU A 145 -8.86 -18.01 -5.50
CA LEU A 145 -9.14 -19.25 -4.77
C LEU A 145 -10.38 -19.12 -3.88
N ARG A 146 -10.61 -17.95 -3.25
CA ARG A 146 -11.81 -17.68 -2.44
C ARG A 146 -13.10 -17.82 -3.25
N TYR A 147 -13.07 -17.45 -4.53
CA TYR A 147 -14.20 -17.56 -5.44
C TYR A 147 -14.08 -18.72 -6.44
N GLN A 148 -13.24 -19.71 -6.15
CA GLN A 148 -12.99 -20.84 -7.04
C GLN A 148 -14.30 -21.53 -7.45
N ASP A 149 -15.19 -21.82 -6.49
CA ASP A 149 -16.49 -22.44 -6.77
C ASP A 149 -17.28 -21.69 -7.83
N ALA A 150 -17.40 -20.36 -7.69
CA ALA A 150 -18.12 -19.50 -8.63
C ALA A 150 -17.45 -19.45 -10.01
N ILE A 151 -16.11 -19.43 -10.04
CA ILE A 151 -15.32 -19.42 -11.28
C ILE A 151 -15.46 -20.76 -12.02
N VAL A 152 -15.34 -21.89 -11.31
CA VAL A 152 -15.51 -23.24 -11.87
C VAL A 152 -16.93 -23.46 -12.36
N TRP A 153 -17.91 -22.95 -11.63
CA TRP A 153 -19.32 -23.09 -12.00
C TRP A 153 -19.68 -22.29 -13.26
N LEU A 154 -19.16 -21.07 -13.42
CA LEU A 154 -19.45 -20.19 -14.56
C LEU A 154 -18.52 -20.36 -15.76
N LYS A 155 -17.28 -20.81 -15.54
CA LYS A 155 -16.18 -20.83 -16.52
C LYS A 155 -16.05 -19.54 -17.35
N PRO A 156 -15.86 -18.37 -16.72
CA PRO A 156 -15.72 -17.11 -17.44
C PRO A 156 -14.36 -17.01 -18.16
N ASP A 157 -14.35 -17.20 -19.48
CA ASP A 157 -13.13 -17.18 -20.33
C ASP A 157 -12.26 -15.93 -20.13
N ASN A 158 -12.89 -14.76 -19.98
CA ASN A 158 -12.19 -13.49 -19.77
C ASN A 158 -11.42 -13.47 -18.45
N VAL A 159 -12.01 -13.99 -17.36
CA VAL A 159 -11.39 -14.06 -16.03
C VAL A 159 -10.29 -15.10 -16.01
N ILE A 160 -10.56 -16.29 -16.57
CA ILE A 160 -9.59 -17.39 -16.65
C ILE A 160 -8.33 -16.95 -17.39
N ARG A 161 -8.49 -16.31 -18.56
CA ARG A 161 -7.36 -15.79 -19.34
C ARG A 161 -6.65 -14.63 -18.65
N LYS A 162 -7.39 -13.70 -18.05
CA LYS A 162 -6.82 -12.52 -17.38
C LYS A 162 -5.91 -12.92 -16.21
N TYR A 163 -6.31 -13.91 -15.41
CA TYR A 163 -5.57 -14.33 -14.22
C TYR A 163 -4.76 -15.62 -14.41
N GLN A 164 -4.78 -16.19 -15.61
CA GLN A 164 -4.04 -17.40 -15.97
C GLN A 164 -4.32 -18.54 -14.97
N ILE A 165 -5.60 -18.77 -14.68
CA ILE A 165 -6.03 -19.73 -13.65
C ILE A 165 -5.65 -21.15 -14.10
N PRO A 166 -4.89 -21.92 -13.31
CA PRO A 166 -4.45 -23.27 -13.68
C PRO A 166 -5.61 -24.25 -13.86
N GLU A 167 -5.47 -25.21 -14.78
CA GLU A 167 -6.47 -26.26 -14.98
C GLU A 167 -6.73 -27.08 -13.71
N ALA A 168 -5.72 -27.29 -12.87
CA ALA A 168 -5.88 -27.97 -11.58
C ALA A 168 -6.87 -27.26 -10.64
N VAL A 169 -6.90 -25.92 -10.66
CA VAL A 169 -7.87 -25.11 -9.92
C VAL A 169 -9.26 -25.19 -10.58
N LEU A 170 -9.30 -25.27 -11.90
CA LEU A 170 -10.55 -25.40 -12.66
C LEU A 170 -11.17 -26.81 -12.61
N ALA A 171 -10.40 -27.81 -12.21
CA ALA A 171 -10.81 -29.22 -12.09
C ALA A 171 -11.58 -29.53 -10.79
N ALA A 172 -11.82 -28.53 -9.92
CA ALA A 172 -12.60 -28.69 -8.71
C ALA A 172 -14.03 -29.18 -8.99
N ALA A 173 -14.63 -29.87 -8.02
CA ALA A 173 -15.98 -30.38 -8.15
C ALA A 173 -16.98 -29.24 -8.36
N ILE A 174 -17.84 -29.38 -9.37
CA ILE A 174 -18.87 -28.39 -9.67
C ILE A 174 -19.95 -28.49 -8.59
N PRO A 175 -20.21 -27.42 -7.82
CA PRO A 175 -21.24 -27.43 -6.78
C PRO A 175 -22.64 -27.46 -7.39
N SER A 176 -23.61 -27.99 -6.62
CA SER A 176 -25.03 -27.89 -6.98
C SER A 176 -25.52 -26.43 -6.91
N ALA A 177 -26.62 -26.11 -7.59
CA ALA A 177 -27.20 -24.75 -7.57
C ALA A 177 -27.53 -24.29 -6.13
N GLU A 178 -28.08 -25.17 -5.29
CA GLU A 178 -28.36 -24.88 -3.89
C GLU A 178 -27.07 -24.60 -3.08
N ALA A 179 -26.04 -25.43 -3.28
CA ALA A 179 -24.75 -25.24 -2.62
C ALA A 179 -24.09 -23.92 -3.07
N MET A 180 -24.18 -23.58 -4.35
CA MET A 180 -23.68 -22.33 -4.92
C MET A 180 -24.41 -21.11 -4.34
N LEU A 181 -25.74 -21.16 -4.23
CA LEU A 181 -26.51 -20.05 -3.65
C LEU A 181 -26.13 -19.82 -2.19
N ARG A 182 -26.02 -20.88 -1.38
CA ARG A 182 -25.55 -20.78 0.01
C ARG A 182 -24.13 -20.23 0.09
N ARG A 183 -23.23 -20.71 -0.77
CA ARG A 183 -21.85 -20.24 -0.83
C ARG A 183 -21.78 -18.76 -1.21
N LEU A 184 -22.58 -18.32 -2.17
CA LEU A 184 -22.70 -16.93 -2.58
C LEU A 184 -23.18 -16.04 -1.41
N GLN A 185 -24.18 -16.47 -0.65
CA GLN A 185 -24.67 -15.73 0.52
C GLN A 185 -23.59 -15.57 1.59
N ILE A 186 -22.82 -16.63 1.87
CA ILE A 186 -21.69 -16.60 2.82
C ILE A 186 -20.62 -15.61 2.33
N LEU A 187 -20.16 -15.77 1.09
CA LEU A 187 -19.12 -14.91 0.50
C LEU A 187 -19.55 -13.44 0.44
N LEU A 188 -20.83 -13.18 0.17
CA LEU A 188 -21.41 -11.84 0.17
C LEU A 188 -21.36 -11.22 1.56
N ALA A 189 -21.81 -11.95 2.59
CA ALA A 189 -21.78 -11.47 3.97
C ALA A 189 -20.34 -11.19 4.44
N GLU A 190 -19.40 -12.09 4.13
CA GLU A 190 -17.98 -11.92 4.42
C GLU A 190 -17.41 -10.67 3.74
N GLN A 191 -17.72 -10.43 2.46
CA GLN A 191 -17.24 -9.27 1.73
C GLN A 191 -17.87 -7.95 2.22
N GLN A 192 -19.15 -7.96 2.62
CA GLN A 192 -19.79 -6.80 3.24
C GLN A 192 -19.14 -6.46 4.58
N ALA A 193 -18.85 -7.46 5.41
CA ALA A 193 -18.19 -7.29 6.70
C ALA A 193 -16.75 -6.78 6.53
N TYR A 194 -15.98 -7.40 5.62
CA TYR A 194 -14.61 -6.99 5.30
C TYR A 194 -14.54 -5.53 4.87
N ASN A 195 -15.39 -5.11 3.92
CA ASN A 195 -15.37 -3.74 3.42
C ASN A 195 -15.85 -2.72 4.45
N ALA A 196 -16.80 -3.09 5.32
CA ALA A 196 -17.24 -2.23 6.43
C ALA A 196 -16.09 -1.98 7.43
N GLN A 197 -15.40 -3.05 7.84
CA GLN A 197 -14.29 -2.98 8.78
C GLN A 197 -13.13 -2.17 8.18
N LYS A 198 -12.69 -2.50 6.95
CA LYS A 198 -11.56 -1.83 6.31
C LYS A 198 -11.80 -0.36 6.00
N LYS A 199 -13.03 0.01 5.63
CA LYS A 199 -13.41 1.43 5.52
C LYS A 199 -13.16 2.17 6.84
N SER A 200 -13.64 1.63 7.96
CA SER A 200 -13.49 2.26 9.27
C SER A 200 -12.03 2.39 9.69
N GLU A 201 -11.25 1.31 9.53
CA GLU A 201 -9.82 1.30 9.84
C GLU A 201 -9.04 2.34 9.02
N TYR A 202 -9.20 2.33 7.70
CA TYR A 202 -8.47 3.26 6.83
C TYR A 202 -8.88 4.71 7.03
N HIS A 203 -10.17 4.98 7.19
CA HIS A 203 -10.66 6.33 7.49
C HIS A 203 -10.09 6.86 8.81
N PHE A 204 -10.06 6.02 9.86
CA PHE A 204 -9.51 6.39 11.16
C PHE A 204 -8.01 6.71 11.08
N ILE A 205 -7.22 5.85 10.41
CA ILE A 205 -5.78 6.06 10.24
C ILE A 205 -5.51 7.35 9.46
N GLN A 206 -6.20 7.55 8.34
CA GLN A 206 -6.07 8.75 7.51
C GLN A 206 -6.37 10.02 8.29
N HIS A 207 -7.50 10.02 9.02
CA HIS A 207 -7.92 11.18 9.79
C HIS A 207 -6.90 11.54 10.89
N ARG A 208 -6.34 10.54 11.59
CA ARG A 208 -5.32 10.77 12.62
C ARG A 208 -4.02 11.31 12.04
N LEU A 209 -3.52 10.71 10.96
CA LEU A 209 -2.29 11.17 10.31
C LEU A 209 -2.44 12.60 9.76
N HIS A 210 -3.58 12.90 9.14
CA HIS A 210 -3.88 14.24 8.63
C HIS A 210 -4.03 15.27 9.77
N ALA A 211 -4.68 14.89 10.87
CA ALA A 211 -4.81 15.77 12.04
C ALA A 211 -3.44 16.09 12.65
N ILE A 212 -2.58 15.08 12.85
CA ILE A 212 -1.22 15.29 13.37
C ILE A 212 -0.43 16.19 12.42
N ALA A 213 -0.47 15.93 11.11
CA ALA A 213 0.23 16.76 10.13
C ALA A 213 -0.22 18.22 10.16
N LYS A 214 -1.54 18.46 10.15
CA LYS A 214 -2.13 19.80 10.21
C LYS A 214 -1.72 20.55 11.48
N TRP A 215 -1.85 19.91 12.65
CA TRP A 215 -1.49 20.53 13.91
C TRP A 215 0.00 20.80 14.03
N SER A 216 0.86 19.92 13.51
CA SER A 216 2.30 20.15 13.44
C SER A 216 2.65 21.42 12.65
N PHE A 217 2.03 21.66 11.49
CA PHE A 217 2.26 22.89 10.72
C PHE A 217 1.71 24.14 11.41
N ILE A 218 0.52 24.07 12.00
CA ILE A 218 -0.05 25.19 12.78
C ILE A 218 0.87 25.54 13.95
N LEU A 219 1.31 24.53 14.71
CA LEU A 219 2.18 24.75 15.87
C LEU A 219 3.55 25.27 15.45
N THR A 220 4.08 24.84 14.30
CA THR A 220 5.30 25.42 13.71
C THR A 220 5.14 26.91 13.50
N LEU A 221 4.03 27.34 12.87
CA LEU A 221 3.76 28.76 12.64
C LEU A 221 3.72 29.53 13.97
N VAL A 222 3.07 28.97 14.99
CA VAL A 222 3.05 29.57 16.34
C VAL A 222 4.47 29.66 16.93
N CYS A 223 5.29 28.62 16.82
CA CYS A 223 6.68 28.64 17.28
C CYS A 223 7.51 29.71 16.57
N CYS A 224 7.38 29.83 15.25
CA CYS A 224 8.07 30.86 14.47
C CYS A 224 7.63 32.27 14.88
N LEU A 225 6.32 32.49 15.10
CA LEU A 225 5.80 33.77 15.57
C LEU A 225 6.30 34.10 16.98
N ALA A 226 6.29 33.13 17.89
CA ALA A 226 6.80 33.29 19.25
C ALA A 226 8.30 33.62 19.26
N HIS A 227 9.07 33.07 18.32
CA HIS A 227 10.51 33.30 18.21
C HIS A 227 10.87 34.77 17.91
N PHE A 228 9.95 35.58 17.38
CA PHE A 228 10.16 37.04 17.23
C PHE A 228 10.22 37.78 18.57
N PHE A 229 9.56 37.24 19.59
CA PHE A 229 9.43 37.87 20.91
C PHE A 229 10.31 37.20 21.96
N VAL A 230 10.50 35.89 21.86
CA VAL A 230 11.26 35.07 22.80
C VAL A 230 12.31 34.27 22.04
N HIS A 231 13.58 34.64 22.20
CA HIS A 231 14.69 33.91 21.63
C HIS A 231 15.01 32.71 22.53
N SER A 232 14.66 31.51 22.08
CA SER A 232 14.85 30.27 22.83
C SER A 232 15.27 29.13 21.92
N ALA A 233 16.32 28.42 22.32
CA ALA A 233 16.81 27.22 21.65
C ALA A 233 15.70 26.17 21.44
N ALA A 234 14.77 26.04 22.39
CA ALA A 234 13.64 25.12 22.28
C ALA A 234 12.67 25.53 21.16
N LEU A 235 12.42 26.83 20.98
CA LEU A 235 11.56 27.31 19.90
C LEU A 235 12.23 27.09 18.53
N SER A 236 13.56 27.29 18.44
CA SER A 236 14.32 26.97 17.22
C SER A 236 14.23 25.47 16.90
N ALA A 237 14.45 24.59 17.88
CA ALA A 237 14.32 23.14 17.71
C ALA A 237 12.92 22.72 17.24
N LEU A 238 11.88 23.22 17.92
CA LEU A 238 10.48 22.89 17.59
C LEU A 238 10.10 23.37 16.18
N SER A 239 10.60 24.53 15.74
CA SER A 239 10.34 25.05 14.40
C SER A 239 10.92 24.17 13.27
N ALA A 240 11.90 23.30 13.57
CA ALA A 240 12.43 22.32 12.63
C ALA A 240 11.82 20.91 12.82
N ILE A 241 11.58 20.49 14.06
CA ILE A 241 11.05 19.15 14.39
C ILE A 241 9.57 19.00 13.98
N LEU A 242 8.74 20.02 14.23
CA LEU A 242 7.31 19.93 13.95
C LEU A 242 7.00 19.78 12.44
N PRO A 243 7.61 20.55 11.52
CA PRO A 243 7.43 20.32 10.09
C PRO A 243 7.89 18.93 9.64
N ALA A 244 8.97 18.41 10.24
CA ALA A 244 9.46 17.06 9.96
C ALA A 244 8.45 15.99 10.40
N LEU A 245 7.83 16.15 11.58
CA LEU A 245 6.74 15.28 12.03
C LEU A 245 5.54 15.37 11.09
N GLY A 246 5.15 16.59 10.69
CA GLY A 246 4.05 16.80 9.77
C GLY A 246 4.28 16.15 8.41
N SER A 247 5.50 16.28 7.88
CA SER A 247 5.93 15.66 6.63
C SER A 247 5.99 14.14 6.72
N CYS A 248 6.44 13.59 7.85
CA CYS A 248 6.43 12.16 8.14
C CYS A 248 5.00 11.58 8.11
N CYS A 249 4.07 12.17 8.87
CA CYS A 249 2.67 11.71 8.88
C CYS A 249 2.01 11.84 7.50
N HIS A 250 2.27 12.93 6.79
CA HIS A 250 1.76 13.12 5.43
C HIS A 250 2.35 12.10 4.44
N GLY A 251 3.64 11.79 4.56
CA GLY A 251 4.33 10.79 3.76
C GLY A 251 3.77 9.38 3.95
N ILE A 252 3.51 8.98 5.21
CA ILE A 252 2.86 7.71 5.54
C ILE A 252 1.46 7.64 4.91
N ALA A 253 0.64 8.67 5.13
CA ALA A 253 -0.74 8.74 4.63
C ALA A 253 -0.81 8.66 3.10
N SER A 254 0.06 9.40 2.41
CA SER A 254 0.10 9.44 0.94
C SER A 254 0.66 8.16 0.31
N THR A 255 1.67 7.54 0.92
CA THR A 255 2.25 6.30 0.38
C THR A 255 1.31 5.11 0.54
N ALA A 256 0.62 5.02 1.69
CA ALA A 256 -0.28 3.92 1.97
C ALA A 256 -1.65 4.05 1.31
N GLU A 257 -1.94 5.18 0.63
CA GLU A 257 -3.16 5.43 -0.14
C GLU A 257 -4.46 5.15 0.65
N TYR A 258 -4.45 5.37 1.98
CA TYR A 258 -5.54 5.00 2.87
C TYR A 258 -6.88 5.65 2.48
N GLU A 259 -6.85 6.87 1.96
CA GLU A 259 -8.06 7.58 1.52
C GLU A 259 -8.72 6.90 0.32
N LYS A 260 -7.94 6.59 -0.73
CA LYS A 260 -8.46 5.90 -1.92
C LYS A 260 -8.97 4.51 -1.55
N LEU A 261 -8.25 3.79 -0.70
CA LEU A 261 -8.67 2.48 -0.20
C LEU A 261 -9.96 2.55 0.63
N ALA A 262 -10.11 3.55 1.50
CA ALA A 262 -11.34 3.74 2.28
C ALA A 262 -12.55 4.06 1.39
N GLN A 263 -12.36 4.93 0.39
CA GLN A 263 -13.39 5.26 -0.60
C GLN A 263 -13.79 4.04 -1.42
N GLN A 264 -12.81 3.24 -1.86
CA GLN A 264 -13.04 2.02 -2.61
C GLN A 264 -13.85 1.00 -1.79
N CYS A 265 -13.43 0.71 -0.55
CA CYS A 265 -14.17 -0.18 0.35
C CYS A 265 -15.60 0.33 0.58
N HIS A 266 -15.81 1.65 0.68
CA HIS A 266 -17.14 2.21 0.80
C HIS A 266 -18.00 1.97 -0.44
N GLN A 267 -17.47 2.21 -1.64
CA GLN A 267 -18.18 2.01 -2.90
C GLN A 267 -18.53 0.53 -3.11
N THR A 268 -17.57 -0.37 -2.90
CA THR A 268 -17.78 -1.82 -3.02
C THR A 268 -18.83 -2.30 -2.03
N LYS A 269 -18.81 -1.83 -0.78
CA LYS A 269 -19.86 -2.15 0.18
C LYS A 269 -21.25 -1.72 -0.31
N LEU A 270 -21.40 -0.52 -0.86
CA LEU A 270 -22.70 -0.07 -1.39
C LEU A 270 -23.19 -0.96 -2.54
N LEU A 271 -22.29 -1.39 -3.44
CA LEU A 271 -22.63 -2.32 -4.51
C LEU A 271 -23.08 -3.68 -3.95
N LEU A 272 -22.39 -4.20 -2.94
CA LEU A 272 -22.72 -5.45 -2.28
C LEU A 272 -24.02 -5.37 -1.47
N ASP A 273 -24.28 -4.27 -0.77
CA ASP A 273 -25.53 -4.04 -0.02
C ASP A 273 -26.74 -4.00 -0.97
N ASN A 274 -26.61 -3.34 -2.12
CA ASN A 274 -27.65 -3.34 -3.16
C ASN A 274 -27.81 -4.72 -3.80
N PHE A 275 -26.71 -5.45 -4.01
CA PHE A 275 -26.75 -6.82 -4.52
C PHE A 275 -27.45 -7.77 -3.54
N ALA A 276 -27.15 -7.66 -2.24
CA ALA A 276 -27.75 -8.47 -1.18
C ALA A 276 -29.28 -8.33 -1.13
N GLN A 277 -29.78 -7.09 -1.23
CA GLN A 277 -31.23 -6.85 -1.29
C GLN A 277 -31.88 -7.55 -2.48
N GLY A 278 -31.24 -7.49 -3.66
CA GLY A 278 -31.71 -8.19 -4.85
C GLY A 278 -31.70 -9.72 -4.71
N LEU A 279 -30.71 -10.27 -4.02
CA LEU A 279 -30.58 -11.71 -3.79
C LEU A 279 -31.69 -12.23 -2.86
N VAL A 280 -31.98 -11.52 -1.76
CA VAL A 280 -33.04 -11.89 -0.81
C VAL A 280 -34.42 -11.88 -1.47
N VAL A 281 -34.72 -10.85 -2.27
CA VAL A 281 -36.02 -10.73 -2.93
C VAL A 281 -36.28 -11.85 -3.94
N ASN A 282 -35.23 -12.39 -4.56
CA ASN A 282 -35.34 -13.38 -5.63
C ASN A 282 -34.96 -14.81 -5.21
N GLU A 283 -34.69 -15.06 -3.94
CA GLU A 283 -34.11 -16.33 -3.45
C GLU A 283 -34.85 -17.57 -3.97
N GLN A 284 -36.18 -17.61 -3.81
CA GLN A 284 -37.01 -18.74 -4.25
C GLN A 284 -36.93 -18.96 -5.77
N ARG A 285 -36.86 -17.89 -6.56
CA ARG A 285 -36.71 -17.98 -8.01
C ARG A 285 -35.34 -18.53 -8.38
N LEU A 286 -34.29 -18.09 -7.71
CA LEU A 286 -32.90 -18.47 -7.98
C LEU A 286 -32.64 -19.96 -7.68
N LEU A 287 -33.40 -20.57 -6.77
CA LEU A 287 -33.34 -22.00 -6.50
C LEU A 287 -33.89 -22.87 -7.64
N VAL A 288 -34.77 -22.31 -8.47
CA VAL A 288 -35.45 -23.06 -9.55
C VAL A 288 -34.90 -22.68 -10.93
N ASP A 289 -34.41 -21.45 -11.10
CA ASP A 289 -33.91 -20.89 -12.36
C ASP A 289 -32.36 -20.81 -12.34
N ASP A 290 -31.71 -21.87 -12.80
CA ASP A 290 -30.24 -21.97 -12.89
C ASP A 290 -29.63 -20.83 -13.72
N VAL A 291 -30.29 -20.40 -14.78
CA VAL A 291 -29.82 -19.31 -15.65
C VAL A 291 -29.83 -17.98 -14.89
N ALA A 292 -30.88 -17.72 -14.11
CA ALA A 292 -30.93 -16.54 -13.24
C ALA A 292 -29.85 -16.58 -12.15
N LEU A 293 -29.62 -17.74 -11.51
CA LEU A 293 -28.56 -17.86 -10.50
C LEU A 293 -27.17 -17.64 -11.10
N ARG A 294 -26.89 -18.19 -12.28
CA ARG A 294 -25.64 -17.94 -13.01
C ARG A 294 -25.41 -16.47 -13.29
N LYS A 295 -26.47 -15.73 -13.63
CA LYS A 295 -26.40 -14.29 -13.86
C LYS A 295 -26.03 -13.53 -12.57
N GLU A 296 -26.64 -13.87 -11.44
CA GLU A 296 -26.33 -13.23 -10.16
C GLU A 296 -24.92 -13.59 -9.64
N VAL A 297 -24.50 -14.85 -9.76
CA VAL A 297 -23.11 -15.25 -9.42
C VAL A 297 -22.10 -14.50 -10.29
N LYS A 298 -22.39 -14.33 -11.58
CA LYS A 298 -21.53 -13.56 -12.48
C LYS A 298 -21.44 -12.09 -12.03
N LYS A 299 -22.58 -11.48 -11.73
CA LYS A 299 -22.64 -10.10 -11.24
C LYS A 299 -21.86 -9.92 -9.93
N PHE A 300 -21.95 -10.87 -9.01
CA PHE A 300 -21.15 -10.88 -7.79
C PHE A 300 -19.65 -10.95 -8.10
N LEU A 301 -19.23 -11.89 -8.95
CA LEU A 301 -17.83 -12.01 -9.39
C LEU A 301 -17.32 -10.72 -10.02
N ASP A 302 -18.12 -10.08 -10.88
CA ASP A 302 -17.76 -8.83 -11.52
C ASP A 302 -17.50 -7.72 -10.48
N ILE A 303 -18.32 -7.64 -9.42
CA ILE A 303 -18.14 -6.66 -8.32
C ILE A 303 -16.84 -6.93 -7.55
N VAL A 304 -16.61 -8.17 -7.08
CA VAL A 304 -15.47 -8.48 -6.21
C VAL A 304 -14.14 -8.49 -6.96
N LEU A 305 -14.13 -8.90 -8.23
CA LEU A 305 -12.91 -8.89 -9.05
C LEU A 305 -12.55 -7.49 -9.52
N ASP A 306 -13.54 -6.63 -9.81
CA ASP A 306 -13.31 -5.19 -10.08
C ASP A 306 -12.77 -4.47 -8.84
N ASP A 307 -13.30 -4.76 -7.65
CA ASP A 307 -12.76 -4.22 -6.39
C ASP A 307 -11.27 -4.56 -6.22
N ARG A 308 -10.93 -5.83 -6.45
CA ARG A 308 -9.54 -6.28 -6.41
C ARG A 308 -8.69 -5.56 -7.47
N ASP A 309 -9.17 -5.44 -8.71
CA ASP A 309 -8.42 -4.77 -9.77
C ASP A 309 -8.12 -3.31 -9.43
N LYS A 310 -9.12 -2.58 -8.91
CA LYS A 310 -8.93 -1.20 -8.43
C LYS A 310 -7.92 -1.14 -7.29
N TRP A 311 -8.02 -2.06 -6.33
CA TRP A 311 -7.03 -2.19 -5.27
C TRP A 311 -5.61 -2.43 -5.79
N TYR A 312 -5.45 -3.27 -6.81
CA TYR A 312 -4.16 -3.54 -7.44
C TYR A 312 -3.58 -2.26 -8.07
N VAL A 313 -4.40 -1.49 -8.79
CA VAL A 313 -4.00 -0.20 -9.39
C VAL A 313 -3.60 0.82 -8.33
N PHE A 314 -4.33 0.92 -7.23
CA PHE A 314 -3.99 1.86 -6.15
C PHE A 314 -2.68 1.48 -5.45
N THR A 315 -2.42 0.18 -5.31
CA THR A 315 -1.18 -0.28 -4.66
C THR A 315 0.02 -0.25 -5.62
N SER A 316 -0.18 -0.45 -6.93
CA SER A 316 0.88 -0.35 -7.94
C SER A 316 1.36 1.09 -8.15
N SER A 317 0.45 2.06 -8.05
CA SER A 317 0.74 3.49 -8.20
C SER A 317 1.39 4.15 -6.97
N SER A 318 1.64 3.38 -5.90
CA SER A 318 2.31 3.88 -4.70
C SER A 318 3.73 4.39 -5.00
N LYS A 319 4.08 5.55 -4.43
CA LYS A 319 5.31 6.32 -4.75
C LYS A 319 6.61 5.68 -4.24
N LEU A 320 6.53 4.77 -3.28
CA LEU A 320 7.70 4.04 -2.78
C LEU A 320 7.77 2.66 -3.44
N PRO A 321 8.83 2.34 -4.20
CA PRO A 321 9.05 1.03 -4.78
C PRO A 321 9.63 0.07 -3.73
N LEU A 322 8.93 -0.10 -2.60
CA LEU A 322 9.10 -1.25 -1.70
C LEU A 322 8.29 -2.45 -2.23
#